data_AF-A0A7C7NAT0-F1
#
_entry.id   AF-A0A7C7NAT0-F1
#
_cell.length_a   1.000
_cell.length_b   1.000
_cell.length_c   1.000
_cell.angle_alpha   90.00
_cell.angle_beta   90.00
_cell.angle_gamma   90.00
#
_symmetry.space_group_name_H-M   'P 1'
#
loop_
_entity.id
_entity.type
_entity.pdbx_description
1 polymer ?
#
loop_
_entity_poly.entity_id
_entity_poly.type
_entity_poly.pdbx_seq_one_letter_code
_entity_poly.pdbx_strand_id
1 'polypeptide(L)'
;MSRASLLAIFSAAMVFSVIPSGIISTAMAELSVETQSHGEGDWFIYDGYGLSLANSMAKIYNSNNSSGFVGWTLGYDEPLRIDVIERGTCDFGDWAGSCMRSQALHTLNITLQWMTNATPYDGDKMILNISTTIQHEEPLATSAWDRESRKISISAWFLGDDELNLVETETSTLSTTHSSAERPQILSLGDTWQVTLEIQKIDSIRQRINRGMWNETTSSFNESRQILYTVEEESTVHTAKLDWPTLRLREQAVGEDNYSLVYLSELGWPVRSEEYESGIIVMSTTLTDFSSSQYDGPKFTTIEQTPSVTILSTMVVGILAAVVLSRRSHTNDE
;
A
#
# COMPACT_ATOMS: atom_id res chain seq x y z
N MET A 1 6.74 9.38 -2.31
CA MET A 1 6.04 8.09 -2.34
C MET A 1 4.64 8.33 -2.89
N SER A 2 4.36 7.86 -4.10
CA SER A 2 3.00 7.82 -4.65
C SER A 2 2.02 7.16 -3.67
N ARG A 3 0.77 7.63 -3.67
CA ARG A 3 -0.33 7.14 -2.80
C ARG A 3 -1.29 6.21 -3.55
N ALA A 4 -0.99 5.83 -4.80
CA ALA A 4 -1.94 5.15 -5.68
C ALA A 4 -2.04 3.63 -5.44
N SER A 5 -0.95 2.94 -5.10
CA SER A 5 -0.88 1.47 -4.93
C SER A 5 -1.89 0.87 -3.95
N LEU A 6 -2.06 1.52 -2.80
CA LEU A 6 -2.94 1.01 -1.76
C LEU A 6 -4.39 1.41 -2.01
N LEU A 7 -4.62 2.54 -2.70
CA LEU A 7 -5.90 2.78 -3.37
C LEU A 7 -6.17 1.66 -4.39
N ALA A 8 -5.22 1.25 -5.22
CA ALA A 8 -5.44 0.20 -6.24
C ALA A 8 -5.80 -1.18 -5.65
N ILE A 9 -5.33 -1.50 -4.44
CA ILE A 9 -5.70 -2.75 -3.73
C ILE A 9 -7.07 -2.65 -3.05
N PHE A 10 -7.48 -1.46 -2.58
CA PHE A 10 -8.77 -1.25 -1.90
C PHE A 10 -9.90 -0.74 -2.81
N SER A 11 -9.62 -0.01 -3.89
CA SER A 11 -10.57 0.43 -4.94
C SER A 11 -10.96 -0.68 -5.91
N ALA A 12 -10.36 -1.87 -5.78
CA ALA A 12 -10.96 -3.10 -6.29
C ALA A 12 -12.26 -3.46 -5.53
N ALA A 13 -12.38 -3.03 -4.27
CA ALA A 13 -13.51 -3.32 -3.38
C ALA A 13 -14.62 -2.27 -3.57
N MET A 14 -15.51 -2.54 -4.54
CA MET A 14 -16.83 -1.94 -4.61
C MET A 14 -17.82 -3.00 -5.06
N VAL A 15 -18.71 -3.45 -4.17
CA VAL A 15 -19.74 -4.46 -4.44
C VAL A 15 -21.12 -3.99 -4.01
N PHE A 16 -22.14 -4.20 -4.86
CA PHE A 16 -23.42 -4.61 -4.30
C PHE A 16 -24.23 -5.59 -5.16
N SER A 17 -25.01 -6.43 -4.46
CA SER A 17 -25.56 -7.67 -5.01
C SER A 17 -26.83 -7.47 -5.84
N VAL A 18 -26.91 -8.11 -7.01
CA VAL A 18 -28.17 -8.57 -7.61
C VAL A 18 -27.99 -9.98 -8.16
N ILE A 19 -28.95 -10.86 -7.90
CA ILE A 19 -28.93 -12.28 -8.31
C ILE A 19 -29.04 -12.42 -9.84
N PRO A 20 -28.11 -13.10 -10.53
CA PRO A 20 -28.32 -13.51 -11.91
C PRO A 20 -29.13 -14.83 -11.95
N SER A 21 -30.40 -14.74 -12.35
CA SER A 21 -31.10 -15.91 -12.87
C SER A 21 -30.49 -16.27 -14.23
N GLY A 22 -29.89 -17.45 -14.35
CA GLY A 22 -28.95 -17.73 -15.43
C GLY A 22 -29.53 -17.75 -16.85
N ILE A 23 -28.69 -17.36 -17.82
CA ILE A 23 -28.81 -17.75 -19.22
C ILE A 23 -27.43 -18.25 -19.67
N ILE A 24 -27.36 -19.51 -20.10
CA ILE A 24 -26.16 -20.07 -20.72
C ILE A 24 -26.09 -19.57 -22.16
N SER A 25 -24.98 -18.93 -22.54
CA SER A 25 -24.63 -18.67 -23.94
C SER A 25 -23.23 -19.19 -24.23
N THR A 26 -23.11 -20.12 -25.17
CA THR A 26 -21.83 -20.70 -25.58
C THR A 26 -21.22 -19.92 -26.73
N ALA A 27 -20.50 -18.85 -26.39
CA ALA A 27 -19.31 -18.42 -27.12
C ALA A 27 -18.07 -18.78 -26.28
N MET A 28 -16.86 -18.71 -26.86
CA MET A 28 -15.65 -18.77 -26.04
C MET A 28 -15.67 -17.55 -25.11
N ALA A 29 -15.82 -17.77 -23.81
CA ALA A 29 -16.07 -16.69 -22.86
C ALA A 29 -14.81 -15.84 -22.67
N GLU A 30 -14.93 -14.57 -23.05
CA GLU A 30 -14.10 -13.47 -22.59
C GLU A 30 -14.24 -13.39 -21.06
N LEU A 31 -13.13 -13.20 -20.34
CA LEU A 31 -13.11 -13.16 -18.89
C LEU A 31 -13.83 -11.90 -18.41
N SER A 32 -15.02 -12.08 -17.83
CA SER A 32 -15.75 -11.01 -17.15
C SER A 32 -15.41 -10.99 -15.67
N VAL A 33 -15.01 -9.85 -15.14
CA VAL A 33 -14.76 -9.67 -13.70
C VAL A 33 -15.94 -8.96 -13.06
N GLU A 34 -16.63 -9.65 -12.17
CA GLU A 34 -17.67 -9.03 -11.33
C GLU A 34 -17.05 -8.22 -10.19
N THR A 35 -17.90 -7.47 -9.48
CA THR A 35 -17.53 -6.76 -8.25
C THR A 35 -16.92 -7.70 -7.19
N GLN A 36 -15.91 -7.21 -6.46
CA GLN A 36 -15.01 -8.01 -5.61
C GLN A 36 -15.67 -8.78 -4.45
N SER A 37 -15.95 -10.08 -4.61
CA SER A 37 -16.71 -10.84 -3.60
C SER A 37 -15.85 -11.26 -2.39
N HIS A 38 -16.20 -10.75 -1.20
CA HIS A 38 -15.58 -11.10 0.09
C HIS A 38 -16.61 -11.33 1.21
N GLY A 39 -16.33 -12.29 2.08
CA GLY A 39 -17.05 -12.54 3.33
C GLY A 39 -16.34 -12.03 4.59
N GLU A 40 -17.09 -11.91 5.69
CA GLU A 40 -16.53 -11.67 7.01
C GLU A 40 -15.67 -12.87 7.46
N GLY A 41 -14.45 -12.61 7.92
CA GLY A 41 -13.46 -13.64 8.26
C GLY A 41 -12.61 -14.14 7.08
N ASP A 42 -12.82 -13.62 5.87
CA ASP A 42 -11.93 -13.85 4.73
C ASP A 42 -10.57 -13.13 4.96
N TRP A 43 -9.48 -13.70 4.46
CA TRP A 43 -8.14 -13.09 4.55
C TRP A 43 -7.26 -13.41 3.33
N PHE A 44 -6.32 -12.51 3.05
CA PHE A 44 -5.42 -12.54 1.90
C PHE A 44 -4.00 -12.17 2.32
N ILE A 45 -2.99 -12.82 1.73
CA ILE A 45 -1.58 -12.58 2.01
C ILE A 45 -0.85 -12.25 0.71
N TYR A 46 -0.10 -11.15 0.74
CA TYR A 46 0.64 -10.60 -0.40
C TYR A 46 2.13 -10.53 -0.11
N ASP A 47 2.93 -11.03 -1.04
CA ASP A 47 4.39 -10.85 -1.05
C ASP A 47 4.77 -9.62 -1.90
N GLY A 48 6.00 -9.11 -1.73
CA GLY A 48 6.58 -8.01 -2.49
C GLY A 48 6.41 -6.62 -1.86
N TYR A 49 5.46 -6.44 -0.94
CA TYR A 49 5.18 -5.14 -0.30
C TYR A 49 6.37 -4.61 0.51
N GLY A 50 6.93 -5.40 1.41
CA GLY A 50 8.06 -4.97 2.26
C GLY A 50 9.34 -4.74 1.47
N LEU A 51 9.65 -5.59 0.48
CA LEU A 51 10.73 -5.35 -0.49
C LEU A 51 10.54 -4.04 -1.27
N SER A 52 9.32 -3.74 -1.73
CA SER A 52 8.99 -2.49 -2.43
C SER A 52 9.15 -1.26 -1.54
N LEU A 53 8.71 -1.35 -0.29
CA LEU A 53 8.87 -0.31 0.73
C LEU A 53 10.36 -0.09 1.09
N ALA A 54 11.12 -1.16 1.30
CA ALA A 54 12.55 -1.09 1.59
C ALA A 54 13.35 -0.47 0.42
N ASN A 55 13.07 -0.87 -0.82
CA ASN A 55 13.63 -0.24 -2.02
C ASN A 55 13.25 1.25 -2.08
N SER A 56 11.98 1.59 -1.82
CA SER A 56 11.48 2.96 -1.79
C SER A 56 12.17 3.83 -0.73
N MET A 57 12.55 3.25 0.40
CA MET A 57 13.28 3.96 1.46
C MET A 57 14.77 4.11 1.15
N ALA A 58 15.45 3.04 0.71
CA ALA A 58 16.86 3.09 0.34
C ALA A 58 17.13 4.10 -0.80
N LYS A 59 16.20 4.18 -1.76
CA LYS A 59 16.08 5.19 -2.82
C LYS A 59 16.09 6.63 -2.25
N ILE A 60 15.34 6.89 -1.17
CA ILE A 60 15.33 8.20 -0.48
C ILE A 60 16.71 8.50 0.14
N TYR A 61 17.30 7.56 0.88
CA TYR A 61 18.62 7.76 1.52
C TYR A 61 19.75 8.00 0.50
N ASN A 62 19.75 7.25 -0.61
CA ASN A 62 20.71 7.43 -1.70
C ASN A 62 20.54 8.79 -2.40
N SER A 63 19.30 9.24 -2.63
CA SER A 63 19.03 10.50 -3.34
C SER A 63 19.32 11.78 -2.56
N ASN A 64 19.38 11.72 -1.23
CA ASN A 64 19.52 12.91 -0.37
C ASN A 64 20.96 13.37 -0.13
N ASN A 65 21.91 13.02 -1.01
CA ASN A 65 23.35 13.27 -0.83
C ASN A 65 23.88 12.82 0.56
N SER A 66 23.35 11.73 1.11
CA SER A 66 23.99 11.11 2.27
C SER A 66 25.30 10.48 1.81
N SER A 67 26.38 11.25 1.95
CA SER A 67 27.70 10.95 1.42
C SER A 67 28.13 9.57 1.88
N GLY A 68 28.23 8.62 0.95
CA GLY A 68 28.62 7.25 1.25
C GLY A 68 27.51 6.30 1.69
N PHE A 69 26.22 6.55 1.41
CA PHE A 69 25.24 5.44 1.50
C PHE A 69 25.66 4.28 0.58
N VAL A 70 25.79 3.09 1.14
CA VAL A 70 26.24 1.87 0.43
C VAL A 70 25.04 1.03 -0.01
N GLY A 71 24.00 0.98 0.82
CA GLY A 71 22.81 0.19 0.55
C GLY A 71 22.08 -0.22 1.81
N TRP A 72 21.35 -1.32 1.70
CA TRP A 72 20.47 -1.82 2.74
C TRP A 72 20.41 -3.35 2.70
N THR A 73 20.04 -3.95 3.82
CA THR A 73 19.76 -5.39 3.94
C THR A 73 18.42 -5.60 4.65
N LEU A 74 17.59 -6.48 4.11
CA LEU A 74 16.39 -6.97 4.78
C LEU A 74 16.81 -7.88 5.94
N GLY A 75 16.42 -7.55 7.17
CA GLY A 75 16.58 -8.43 8.33
C GLY A 75 15.36 -9.33 8.50
N TYR A 76 14.16 -8.79 8.30
CA TYR A 76 12.89 -9.50 8.37
C TYR A 76 11.79 -8.78 7.57
N ASP A 77 10.82 -9.53 7.09
CA ASP A 77 9.63 -9.04 6.37
C ASP A 77 8.46 -9.99 6.66
N GLU A 78 7.41 -9.50 7.31
CA GLU A 78 6.12 -10.18 7.35
C GLU A 78 5.41 -9.91 6.02
N PRO A 79 4.89 -10.92 5.31
CA PRO A 79 4.02 -10.68 4.18
C PRO A 79 2.84 -9.76 4.55
N LEU A 80 2.41 -8.89 3.63
CA LEU A 80 1.27 -8.00 3.85
C LEU A 80 0.00 -8.86 3.97
N ARG A 81 -0.60 -8.91 5.15
CA ARG A 81 -1.85 -9.63 5.40
C ARG A 81 -3.02 -8.64 5.41
N ILE A 82 -4.09 -8.97 4.71
CA ILE A 82 -5.37 -8.25 4.73
C ILE A 82 -6.43 -9.18 5.30
N ASP A 83 -7.11 -8.76 6.37
CA ASP A 83 -8.23 -9.46 7.00
C ASP A 83 -9.53 -8.66 6.80
N VAL A 84 -10.61 -9.34 6.41
CA VAL A 84 -11.97 -8.77 6.35
C VAL A 84 -12.63 -9.00 7.71
N ILE A 85 -12.62 -7.98 8.56
CA ILE A 85 -12.87 -8.13 10.01
C ILE A 85 -14.35 -8.32 10.33
N GLU A 86 -15.19 -7.36 9.94
CA GLU A 86 -16.58 -7.28 10.40
C GLU A 86 -17.46 -6.45 9.46
N ARG A 87 -18.76 -6.75 9.45
CA ARG A 87 -19.79 -5.82 8.97
C ARG A 87 -20.16 -4.84 10.08
N GLY A 88 -19.79 -3.57 9.89
CA GLY A 88 -20.03 -2.49 10.84
C GLY A 88 -21.15 -1.53 10.43
N THR A 89 -21.41 -0.56 11.29
CA THR A 89 -22.01 0.72 10.87
C THR A 89 -20.90 1.74 10.70
N CYS A 90 -21.00 2.52 9.62
CA CYS A 90 -20.07 3.57 9.25
C CYS A 90 -20.80 4.90 9.07
N ASP A 91 -20.05 5.98 9.25
CA ASP A 91 -20.50 7.37 9.18
C ASP A 91 -19.32 8.20 8.67
N PHE A 92 -19.44 8.71 7.45
CA PHE A 92 -18.45 9.56 6.79
C PHE A 92 -19.08 10.47 5.72
N GLY A 93 -18.69 11.74 5.72
CA GLY A 93 -19.24 12.75 4.83
C GLY A 93 -20.69 13.07 5.19
N ASP A 94 -21.59 12.90 4.23
CA ASP A 94 -23.05 12.95 4.42
C ASP A 94 -23.70 11.56 4.39
N TRP A 95 -22.90 10.48 4.31
CA TRP A 95 -23.36 9.10 4.26
C TRP A 95 -23.19 8.38 5.60
N ALA A 96 -24.24 7.67 6.02
CA ALA A 96 -24.20 6.74 7.13
C ALA A 96 -24.99 5.46 6.80
N GLY A 97 -24.42 4.30 7.11
CA GLY A 97 -25.01 3.01 6.75
C GLY A 97 -24.15 1.82 7.14
N SER A 98 -24.53 0.64 6.67
CA SER A 98 -23.73 -0.58 6.89
C SER A 98 -22.53 -0.62 5.96
N CYS A 99 -21.38 -1.03 6.48
CA CYS A 99 -20.10 -1.10 5.77
C CYS A 99 -19.37 -2.41 6.06
N MET A 100 -18.46 -2.80 5.17
CA MET A 100 -17.43 -3.79 5.45
C MET A 100 -16.19 -3.08 6.02
N ARG A 101 -15.58 -3.66 7.05
CA ARG A 101 -14.26 -3.24 7.56
C ARG A 101 -13.21 -4.26 7.19
N SER A 102 -12.14 -3.81 6.55
CA SER A 102 -10.93 -4.60 6.36
C SER A 102 -9.74 -3.94 7.03
N GLN A 103 -8.74 -4.74 7.39
CA GLN A 103 -7.48 -4.28 7.96
C GLN A 103 -6.31 -4.95 7.27
N ALA A 104 -5.35 -4.16 6.81
CA ALA A 104 -4.04 -4.64 6.40
C ALA A 104 -3.01 -4.44 7.52
N LEU A 105 -2.17 -5.45 7.75
CA LEU A 105 -1.05 -5.42 8.68
C LEU A 105 0.24 -5.83 7.95
N HIS A 106 1.32 -5.13 8.25
CA HIS A 106 2.65 -5.38 7.71
C HIS A 106 3.73 -4.96 8.71
N THR A 107 4.80 -5.76 8.83
CA THR A 107 5.97 -5.43 9.64
C THR A 107 7.25 -5.77 8.88
N LEU A 108 8.25 -4.88 8.89
CA LEU A 108 9.58 -5.19 8.34
C LEU A 108 10.71 -4.63 9.20
N ASN A 109 11.87 -5.26 9.09
CA ASN A 109 13.14 -4.80 9.62
C ASN A 109 14.15 -4.64 8.48
N ILE A 110 14.73 -3.46 8.35
CA ILE A 110 15.84 -3.18 7.43
C ILE A 110 17.02 -2.59 8.19
N THR A 111 18.23 -3.01 7.82
CA THR A 111 19.46 -2.32 8.20
C THR A 111 19.94 -1.49 7.02
N LEU A 112 20.12 -0.19 7.24
CA LEU A 112 20.75 0.74 6.32
C LEU A 112 22.24 0.84 6.64
N GLN A 113 23.07 0.97 5.60
CA GLN A 113 24.52 0.99 5.74
C GLN A 113 25.17 2.10 4.89
N TRP A 114 26.16 2.76 5.48
CA TRP A 114 27.04 3.72 4.84
C TRP A 114 28.49 3.20 4.79
N MET A 115 29.35 3.91 4.05
CA MET A 115 30.80 3.68 3.97
C MET A 115 31.45 4.00 5.31
N THR A 116 32.60 3.41 5.61
CA THR A 116 33.28 3.64 6.89
C THR A 116 33.61 5.12 7.12
N ASN A 117 33.22 5.66 8.28
CA ASN A 117 33.33 7.07 8.70
C ASN A 117 32.52 8.07 7.84
N ALA A 118 31.42 7.62 7.24
CA ALA A 118 30.49 8.45 6.48
C ALA A 118 29.43 9.13 7.37
N THR A 119 29.06 8.49 8.47
CA THR A 119 28.09 9.00 9.46
C THR A 119 28.74 9.06 10.85
N PRO A 120 28.17 9.80 11.81
CA PRO A 120 28.58 9.71 13.22
C PRO A 120 28.00 8.47 13.91
N TYR A 121 27.68 7.41 13.16
CA TYR A 121 27.08 6.20 13.72
C TYR A 121 28.13 5.11 13.85
N ASP A 122 28.16 4.40 14.98
CA ASP A 122 29.15 3.35 15.20
C ASP A 122 28.97 2.21 14.19
N GLY A 123 29.99 1.98 13.37
CA GLY A 123 29.95 1.03 12.27
C GLY A 123 29.08 1.45 11.07
N ASP A 124 28.74 2.74 10.96
CA ASP A 124 28.05 3.37 9.82
C ASP A 124 26.73 2.69 9.46
N LYS A 125 25.91 2.38 10.48
CA LYS A 125 24.65 1.62 10.34
C LYS A 125 23.49 2.22 11.12
N MET A 126 22.28 1.99 10.60
CA MET A 126 21.02 2.28 11.28
C MET A 126 20.01 1.17 11.01
N ILE A 127 19.34 0.69 12.05
CA ILE A 127 18.30 -0.35 11.96
C ILE A 127 16.94 0.33 12.01
N LEU A 128 16.07 0.06 11.04
CA LEU A 128 14.70 0.55 11.01
C LEU A 128 13.73 -0.62 11.20
N ASN A 129 12.91 -0.54 12.25
CA ASN A 129 11.71 -1.36 12.39
C ASN A 129 10.52 -0.55 11.90
N ILE A 130 9.70 -1.12 11.03
CA ILE A 130 8.53 -0.45 10.46
C ILE A 130 7.33 -1.35 10.67
N SER A 131 6.24 -0.79 11.19
CA SER A 131 4.92 -1.41 11.16
C SER A 131 3.95 -0.52 10.41
N THR A 132 3.13 -1.12 9.57
CA THR A 132 2.05 -0.48 8.85
C THR A 132 0.74 -1.14 9.23
N THR A 133 -0.23 -0.34 9.62
CA THR A 133 -1.63 -0.73 9.79
C THR A 133 -2.46 0.12 8.84
N ILE A 134 -3.33 -0.51 8.07
CA ILE A 134 -4.30 0.16 7.21
C ILE A 134 -5.66 -0.39 7.58
N GLN A 135 -6.66 0.46 7.67
CA GLN A 135 -8.06 0.08 7.83
C GLN A 135 -8.83 0.73 6.70
N HIS A 136 -9.62 -0.06 6.00
CA HIS A 136 -10.49 0.43 4.93
C HIS A 136 -11.94 0.13 5.31
N GLU A 137 -12.80 1.14 5.15
CA GLU A 137 -14.22 1.06 5.43
C GLU A 137 -14.99 1.33 4.13
N GLU A 138 -15.56 0.26 3.57
CA GLU A 138 -16.31 0.25 2.31
C GLU A 138 -17.81 0.18 2.63
N PRO A 139 -18.64 1.14 2.19
CA PRO A 139 -20.09 1.00 2.23
C PRO A 139 -20.57 -0.30 1.59
N LEU A 140 -21.45 -1.02 2.28
CA LEU A 140 -22.18 -2.11 1.63
C LEU A 140 -23.22 -1.54 0.65
N ALA A 141 -23.80 -0.38 0.95
CA ALA A 141 -24.74 0.28 0.04
C ALA A 141 -24.01 0.92 -1.15
N THR A 142 -24.66 0.98 -2.32
CA THR A 142 -24.26 1.83 -3.45
C THR A 142 -24.04 3.25 -2.95
N SER A 143 -22.78 3.62 -2.81
CA SER A 143 -22.30 4.86 -2.21
C SER A 143 -21.00 5.23 -2.89
N ALA A 144 -20.88 6.50 -3.21
CA ALA A 144 -19.68 7.09 -3.76
C ALA A 144 -18.54 7.25 -2.73
N TRP A 145 -18.79 6.97 -1.45
CA TRP A 145 -17.88 7.27 -0.35
C TRP A 145 -17.00 6.07 0.04
N ASP A 146 -15.73 6.32 0.34
CA ASP A 146 -14.85 5.39 1.06
C ASP A 146 -14.04 6.09 2.16
N ARG A 147 -13.52 5.31 3.10
CA ARG A 147 -12.60 5.82 4.13
C ARG A 147 -11.42 4.88 4.35
N GLU A 148 -10.20 5.41 4.20
CA GLU A 148 -8.95 4.75 4.60
C GLU A 148 -8.36 5.45 5.84
N SER A 149 -8.03 4.66 6.87
CA SER A 149 -7.21 5.08 8.00
C SER A 149 -5.90 4.29 7.95
N ARG A 150 -4.77 4.99 7.82
CA ARG A 150 -3.44 4.40 7.73
C ARG A 150 -2.56 4.90 8.87
N LYS A 151 -1.87 3.99 9.53
CA LYS A 151 -0.82 4.29 10.50
C LYS A 151 0.47 3.59 10.10
N ILE A 152 1.55 4.35 9.96
CA ILE A 152 2.92 3.84 9.77
C ILE A 152 3.73 4.25 11.01
N SER A 153 4.39 3.30 11.65
CA SER A 153 5.28 3.54 12.79
C SER A 153 6.68 3.08 12.43
N ILE A 154 7.66 3.98 12.52
CA ILE A 154 9.08 3.73 12.22
C ILE A 154 9.88 3.93 13.52
N SER A 155 10.62 2.92 13.94
CA SER A 155 11.61 3.02 15.02
C SER A 155 13.00 2.85 14.43
N ALA A 156 13.77 3.93 14.42
CA ALA A 156 15.14 3.99 13.93
C ALA A 156 16.14 3.91 15.09
N TRP A 157 16.98 2.87 15.06
CA TRP A 157 18.02 2.62 16.05
C TRP A 157 19.40 2.79 15.43
N PHE A 158 20.26 3.57 16.07
CA PHE A 158 21.67 3.70 15.71
C PHE A 158 22.51 3.89 16.97
N LEU A 159 23.74 3.40 16.94
CA LEU A 159 24.76 3.72 17.94
C LEU A 159 25.51 4.97 17.48
N GLY A 160 25.95 5.82 18.40
CA GLY A 160 26.86 6.93 18.10
C GLY A 160 27.41 7.51 19.40
N ASP A 161 28.71 7.81 19.41
CA ASP A 161 29.45 8.21 20.62
C ASP A 161 29.29 7.19 21.78
N ASP A 162 29.31 5.89 21.45
CA ASP A 162 29.03 4.75 22.35
C ASP A 162 27.60 4.71 22.95
N GLU A 163 26.70 5.64 22.58
CA GLU A 163 25.30 5.68 23.05
C GLU A 163 24.29 5.10 22.03
N LEU A 164 23.38 4.24 22.52
CA LEU A 164 22.26 3.72 21.72
C LEU A 164 21.15 4.76 21.62
N ASN A 165 20.97 5.29 20.41
CA ASN A 165 19.96 6.26 20.08
C ASN A 165 18.75 5.62 19.39
N LEU A 166 17.58 6.16 19.69
CA LEU A 166 16.27 5.77 19.16
C LEU A 166 15.54 7.02 18.65
N VAL A 167 15.14 7.01 17.38
CA VAL A 167 14.20 7.99 16.81
C VAL A 167 12.93 7.26 16.43
N GLU A 168 11.81 7.67 17.02
CA GLU A 168 10.49 7.11 16.73
C GLU A 168 9.68 8.12 15.94
N THR A 169 9.13 7.71 14.80
CA THR A 169 8.25 8.52 13.95
C THR A 169 6.96 7.73 13.72
N GLU A 170 5.82 8.33 14.02
CA GLU A 170 4.51 7.78 13.66
C GLU A 170 3.80 8.75 12.72
N THR A 171 3.33 8.23 11.58
CA THR A 171 2.49 8.95 10.62
C THR A 171 1.11 8.31 10.63
N SER A 172 0.07 9.11 10.85
CA SER A 172 -1.33 8.71 10.74
C SER A 172 -2.00 9.54 9.64
N THR A 173 -2.52 8.86 8.62
CA THR A 173 -3.33 9.45 7.54
C THR A 173 -4.77 8.98 7.70
N LEU A 174 -5.71 9.90 7.82
CA LEU A 174 -7.13 9.63 7.55
C LEU A 174 -7.48 10.23 6.19
N SER A 175 -8.03 9.41 5.30
CA SER A 175 -8.50 9.81 3.98
C SER A 175 -9.98 9.45 3.86
N THR A 176 -10.81 10.42 3.50
CA THR A 176 -12.22 10.18 3.14
C THR A 176 -12.40 10.63 1.69
N THR A 177 -12.86 9.72 0.85
CA THR A 177 -12.94 9.91 -0.61
C THR A 177 -14.40 9.90 -1.05
N HIS A 178 -14.75 10.74 -2.02
CA HIS A 178 -16.03 10.70 -2.72
C HIS A 178 -15.78 10.61 -4.24
N SER A 179 -16.37 9.61 -4.88
CA SER A 179 -16.30 9.41 -6.34
C SER A 179 -17.50 10.02 -7.06
N SER A 180 -17.26 10.78 -8.14
CA SER A 180 -18.33 11.35 -8.96
C SER A 180 -19.16 10.32 -9.74
N ALA A 181 -18.72 9.06 -9.81
CA ALA A 181 -19.37 7.99 -10.54
C ALA A 181 -19.04 6.61 -9.92
N GLU A 182 -19.98 5.68 -10.03
CA GLU A 182 -19.78 4.29 -9.62
C GLU A 182 -18.95 3.51 -10.65
N ARG A 183 -18.19 2.53 -10.18
CA ARG A 183 -17.49 1.54 -11.02
C ARG A 183 -18.51 0.68 -11.79
N PRO A 184 -18.24 0.27 -13.05
CA PRO A 184 -19.11 -0.69 -13.75
C PRO A 184 -19.23 -2.01 -12.97
N GLN A 185 -20.45 -2.57 -12.90
CA GLN A 185 -20.74 -3.79 -12.13
C GLN A 185 -20.02 -5.03 -12.66
N ILE A 186 -19.74 -5.06 -13.96
CA ILE A 186 -18.98 -6.10 -14.64
C ILE A 186 -17.93 -5.38 -15.46
N LEU A 187 -16.68 -5.81 -15.35
CA LEU A 187 -15.60 -5.39 -16.24
C LEU A 187 -15.37 -6.42 -17.33
N SER A 188 -15.21 -5.94 -18.56
CA SER A 188 -14.85 -6.69 -19.76
C SER A 188 -13.63 -6.05 -20.42
N LEU A 189 -12.94 -6.79 -21.28
CA LEU A 189 -11.79 -6.28 -22.03
C LEU A 189 -12.16 -5.06 -22.89
N GLY A 190 -11.35 -4.00 -22.82
CA GLY A 190 -11.57 -2.76 -23.55
C GLY A 190 -12.53 -1.76 -22.87
N ASP A 191 -13.12 -2.11 -21.72
CA ASP A 191 -13.92 -1.16 -20.94
C ASP A 191 -13.07 0.03 -20.48
N THR A 192 -13.64 1.23 -20.57
CA THR A 192 -13.03 2.48 -20.09
C THR A 192 -14.08 3.33 -19.38
N TRP A 193 -13.70 3.88 -18.23
CA TRP A 193 -14.52 4.86 -17.51
C TRP A 193 -13.65 5.87 -16.79
N GLN A 194 -14.21 7.04 -16.51
CA GLN A 194 -13.51 8.12 -15.82
C GLN A 194 -14.33 8.54 -14.59
N VAL A 195 -13.64 8.74 -13.47
CA VAL A 195 -14.23 9.28 -12.24
C VAL A 195 -13.48 10.53 -11.80
N THR A 196 -14.15 11.41 -11.06
CA THR A 196 -13.50 12.46 -10.27
C THR A 196 -13.54 12.03 -8.81
N LEU A 197 -12.38 11.93 -8.17
CA LEU A 197 -12.24 11.67 -6.74
C LEU A 197 -12.05 13.00 -6.03
N GLU A 198 -12.94 13.31 -5.10
CA GLU A 198 -12.78 14.38 -4.11
C GLU A 198 -12.28 13.76 -2.81
N ILE A 199 -11.08 14.11 -2.36
CA ILE A 199 -10.41 13.45 -1.25
C ILE A 199 -10.10 14.46 -0.16
N GLN A 200 -10.66 14.23 1.03
CA GLN A 200 -10.35 14.99 2.24
C GLN A 200 -9.31 14.20 3.03
N LYS A 201 -8.18 14.82 3.35
CA LYS A 201 -7.08 14.16 4.09
C LYS A 201 -6.73 14.90 5.37
N ILE A 202 -6.41 14.12 6.40
CA ILE A 202 -5.86 14.58 7.67
C ILE A 202 -4.61 13.75 7.95
N ASP A 203 -3.45 14.38 7.83
CA ASP A 203 -2.15 13.77 8.09
C ASP A 203 -1.62 14.32 9.44
N SER A 204 -1.48 13.44 10.45
CA SER A 204 -0.72 13.71 11.68
C SER A 204 0.62 12.98 11.62
N ILE A 205 1.70 13.72 11.83
CA ILE A 205 3.06 13.17 11.99
C ILE A 205 3.54 13.54 13.38
N ARG A 206 3.95 12.55 14.16
CA ARG A 206 4.61 12.76 15.45
C ARG A 206 5.96 12.08 15.50
N GLN A 207 6.95 12.76 16.07
CA GLN A 207 8.31 12.28 16.21
C GLN A 207 8.82 12.49 17.65
N ARG A 208 9.60 11.53 18.17
CA ARG A 208 10.37 11.69 19.42
C ARG A 208 11.77 11.07 19.30
N ILE A 209 12.66 11.48 20.18
CA ILE A 209 14.02 10.95 20.30
C ILE A 209 14.18 10.39 21.72
N ASN A 210 14.82 9.24 21.85
CA ASN A 210 15.17 8.57 23.11
C ASN A 210 14.01 8.51 24.13
N ARG A 211 12.80 8.17 23.64
CA ARG A 211 11.53 8.11 24.40
C ARG A 211 11.12 9.42 25.08
N GLY A 212 11.66 10.56 24.64
CA GLY A 212 11.26 11.89 25.09
C GLY A 212 9.83 12.28 24.67
N MET A 213 9.51 13.58 24.83
CA MET A 213 8.21 14.10 24.42
C MET A 213 8.00 13.99 22.91
N TRP A 214 6.77 13.68 22.50
CA TRP A 214 6.34 13.75 21.11
C TRP A 214 6.27 15.21 20.66
N ASN A 215 6.92 15.50 19.52
CA ASN A 215 6.63 16.67 18.71
C ASN A 215 5.64 16.24 17.63
N GLU A 216 4.46 16.85 17.59
CA GLU A 216 3.37 16.47 16.67
C GLU A 216 3.00 17.63 15.74
N THR A 217 2.69 17.31 14.49
CA THR A 217 2.18 18.26 13.51
C THR A 217 1.04 17.61 12.76
N THR A 218 -0.13 18.23 12.81
CA THR A 218 -1.31 17.81 12.07
C THR A 218 -1.60 18.80 10.95
N SER A 219 -1.84 18.28 9.76
CA SER A 219 -2.22 19.03 8.57
C SER A 219 -3.49 18.43 7.98
N SER A 220 -4.30 19.28 7.35
CA SER A 220 -5.46 18.84 6.57
C SER A 220 -5.51 19.59 5.26
N PHE A 221 -5.88 18.89 4.20
CA PHE A 221 -5.97 19.40 2.85
C PHE A 221 -7.01 18.61 2.06
N ASN A 222 -7.61 19.30 1.09
CA ASN A 222 -8.54 18.69 0.15
C ASN A 222 -7.85 18.58 -1.20
N GLU A 223 -8.08 17.46 -1.88
CA GLU A 223 -7.48 17.11 -3.15
C GLU A 223 -8.60 16.70 -4.11
N SER A 224 -8.50 17.06 -5.39
CA SER A 224 -9.42 16.59 -6.43
C SER A 224 -8.59 16.04 -7.59
N ARG A 225 -8.88 14.80 -7.99
CA ARG A 225 -8.17 14.10 -9.08
C ARG A 225 -9.17 13.47 -10.02
N GLN A 226 -8.88 13.51 -11.30
CA GLN A 226 -9.63 12.73 -12.29
C GLN A 226 -8.84 11.47 -12.59
N ILE A 227 -9.45 10.30 -12.40
CA ILE A 227 -8.84 8.99 -12.68
C ILE A 227 -9.52 8.39 -13.91
N LEU A 228 -8.71 8.02 -14.90
CA LEU A 228 -9.11 7.19 -16.02
C LEU A 228 -8.79 5.73 -15.70
N TYR A 229 -9.79 4.87 -15.88
CA TYR A 229 -9.68 3.43 -15.78
C TYR A 229 -9.78 2.81 -17.17
N THR A 230 -8.94 1.81 -17.45
CA THR A 230 -8.91 1.09 -18.72
C THR A 230 -8.64 -0.39 -18.48
N VAL A 231 -9.49 -1.28 -18.98
CA VAL A 231 -9.23 -2.72 -19.01
C VAL A 231 -8.41 -3.04 -20.26
N GLU A 232 -7.13 -3.35 -20.08
CA GLU A 232 -6.15 -3.38 -21.18
C GLU A 232 -5.98 -4.76 -21.83
N GLU A 233 -5.95 -5.84 -21.04
CA GLU A 233 -5.74 -7.21 -21.52
C GLU A 233 -6.30 -8.27 -20.56
N GLU A 234 -6.59 -9.45 -21.10
CA GLU A 234 -6.62 -10.69 -20.33
C GLU A 234 -5.20 -11.24 -20.16
N SER A 235 -4.87 -11.72 -18.97
CA SER A 235 -3.57 -12.35 -18.68
C SER A 235 -3.69 -13.40 -17.58
N THR A 236 -2.74 -14.34 -17.53
CA THR A 236 -2.66 -15.32 -16.44
C THR A 236 -1.58 -14.91 -15.45
N VAL A 237 -1.94 -14.70 -14.19
CA VAL A 237 -0.99 -14.50 -13.09
C VAL A 237 -0.70 -15.85 -12.44
N HIS A 238 0.52 -16.33 -12.63
CA HIS A 238 1.05 -17.53 -12.00
C HIS A 238 1.50 -17.22 -10.57
N THR A 239 0.89 -17.85 -9.55
CA THR A 239 1.32 -17.74 -8.15
C THR A 239 1.81 -19.09 -7.61
N ALA A 240 2.35 -19.10 -6.39
CA ALA A 240 2.85 -20.30 -5.73
C ALA A 240 1.84 -21.46 -5.63
N LYS A 241 0.54 -21.13 -5.61
CA LYS A 241 -0.56 -22.10 -5.38
C LYS A 241 -1.41 -22.35 -6.63
N LEU A 242 -1.60 -21.34 -7.47
CA LEU A 242 -2.64 -21.30 -8.48
C LEU A 242 -2.22 -20.46 -9.68
N ASP A 243 -2.69 -20.86 -10.85
CA ASP A 243 -2.73 -20.01 -12.05
C ASP A 243 -4.06 -19.27 -12.07
N TRP A 244 -4.03 -17.95 -12.08
CA TRP A 244 -5.23 -17.11 -12.06
C TRP A 244 -5.46 -16.47 -13.43
N PRO A 245 -6.57 -16.77 -14.13
CA PRO A 245 -7.09 -15.90 -15.18
C PRO A 245 -7.40 -14.54 -14.58
N THR A 246 -6.92 -13.46 -15.19
CA THR A 246 -7.11 -12.09 -14.70
C THR A 246 -7.36 -11.08 -15.81
N LEU A 247 -8.16 -10.05 -15.51
CA LEU A 247 -8.19 -8.81 -16.29
C LEU A 247 -7.17 -7.81 -15.74
N ARG A 248 -6.34 -7.23 -16.62
CA ARG A 248 -5.43 -6.14 -16.24
C ARG A 248 -6.16 -4.80 -16.36
N LEU A 249 -6.52 -4.25 -15.20
CA LEU A 249 -7.05 -2.90 -15.05
C LEU A 249 -5.89 -1.91 -14.88
N ARG A 250 -5.80 -0.90 -15.75
CA ARG A 250 -4.96 0.28 -15.54
C ARG A 250 -5.77 1.37 -14.85
N GLU A 251 -5.15 2.05 -13.89
CA GLU A 251 -5.68 3.27 -13.28
C GLU A 251 -4.63 4.38 -13.46
N GLN A 252 -5.03 5.52 -14.01
CA GLN A 252 -4.12 6.64 -14.28
C GLN A 252 -4.81 7.98 -14.00
N ALA A 253 -4.16 8.87 -13.27
CA ALA A 253 -4.65 10.23 -13.08
C ALA A 253 -4.45 11.06 -14.36
N VAL A 254 -5.49 11.80 -14.77
CA VAL A 254 -5.48 12.58 -16.01
C VAL A 254 -4.44 13.69 -15.91
N GLY A 255 -3.42 13.63 -16.77
CA GLY A 255 -2.30 14.57 -16.79
C GLY A 255 -1.10 14.16 -15.92
N GLU A 256 -1.10 12.96 -15.34
CA GLU A 256 0.05 12.38 -14.63
C GLU A 256 0.65 11.21 -15.43
N ASP A 257 1.99 11.09 -15.43
CA ASP A 257 2.70 9.97 -16.06
C ASP A 257 2.72 8.69 -15.20
N ASN A 258 2.32 8.81 -13.92
CA ASN A 258 2.29 7.70 -12.97
C ASN A 258 0.97 6.93 -13.10
N TYR A 259 1.04 5.60 -13.03
CA TYR A 259 -0.14 4.72 -13.15
C TYR A 259 0.01 3.46 -12.30
N SER A 260 -1.11 2.85 -11.94
CA SER A 260 -1.19 1.52 -11.34
C SER A 260 -1.68 0.50 -12.40
N LEU A 261 -1.27 -0.75 -12.22
CA LEU A 261 -1.85 -1.92 -12.89
C LEU A 261 -2.36 -2.89 -11.83
N VAL A 262 -3.60 -3.34 -11.95
CA VAL A 262 -4.23 -4.32 -11.05
C VAL A 262 -4.71 -5.51 -11.89
N TYR A 263 -4.30 -6.71 -11.50
CA TYR A 263 -4.64 -7.95 -12.16
C TYR A 263 -5.76 -8.63 -11.36
N LEU A 264 -7.00 -8.44 -11.81
CA LEU A 264 -8.21 -8.85 -11.09
C LEU A 264 -8.64 -10.26 -11.50
N SER A 265 -8.84 -11.17 -10.55
CA SER A 265 -9.46 -12.48 -10.78
C SER A 265 -10.94 -12.35 -11.16
N GLU A 266 -11.58 -13.44 -11.60
CA GLU A 266 -13.04 -13.51 -11.83
C GLU A 266 -13.87 -13.05 -10.61
N LEU A 267 -13.36 -13.25 -9.39
CA LEU A 267 -13.96 -12.82 -8.13
C LEU A 267 -13.66 -11.35 -7.78
N GLY A 268 -13.05 -10.59 -8.68
CA GLY A 268 -12.61 -9.20 -8.50
C GLY A 268 -11.40 -9.03 -7.59
N TRP A 269 -10.71 -10.11 -7.19
CA TRP A 269 -9.58 -10.00 -6.26
C TRP A 269 -8.31 -9.55 -6.98
N PRO A 270 -7.55 -8.57 -6.44
CA PRO A 270 -6.25 -8.21 -6.99
C PRO A 270 -5.26 -9.36 -6.75
N VAL A 271 -4.99 -10.18 -7.76
CA VAL A 271 -4.00 -11.27 -7.68
C VAL A 271 -2.58 -10.71 -7.75
N ARG A 272 -2.41 -9.61 -8.49
CA ARG A 272 -1.17 -8.82 -8.56
C ARG A 272 -1.54 -7.34 -8.65
N SER A 273 -0.74 -6.49 -8.02
CA SER A 273 -0.82 -5.03 -8.19
C SER A 273 0.57 -4.45 -8.40
N GLU A 274 0.66 -3.44 -9.25
CA GLU A 274 1.91 -2.77 -9.61
C GLU A 274 1.72 -1.25 -9.63
N GLU A 275 2.74 -0.51 -9.23
CA GLU A 275 2.82 0.94 -9.37
C GLU A 275 4.02 1.34 -10.23
N TYR A 276 3.79 2.27 -11.15
CA TYR A 276 4.83 2.85 -11.99
C TYR A 276 4.99 4.34 -11.70
N GLU A 277 6.17 4.76 -11.24
CA GLU A 277 6.61 6.16 -11.22
C GLU A 277 7.48 6.40 -12.47
N SER A 278 7.05 7.28 -13.37
CA SER A 278 7.76 7.57 -14.65
C SER A 278 8.12 6.32 -15.48
N GLY A 279 7.25 5.31 -15.49
CA GLY A 279 7.44 4.04 -16.21
C GLY A 279 8.40 3.04 -15.53
N ILE A 280 8.90 3.34 -14.33
CA ILE A 280 9.70 2.40 -13.51
C ILE A 280 8.80 1.84 -12.41
N ILE A 281 8.80 0.52 -12.23
CA ILE A 281 8.03 -0.12 -11.17
C ILE A 281 8.61 0.25 -9.79
N VAL A 282 7.77 0.78 -8.91
CA VAL A 282 8.16 1.20 -7.54
C VAL A 282 7.51 0.37 -6.45
N MET A 283 6.38 -0.27 -6.76
CA MET A 283 5.82 -1.33 -5.94
C MET A 283 5.27 -2.45 -6.80
N SER A 284 5.47 -3.68 -6.35
CA SER A 284 4.76 -4.86 -6.83
C SER A 284 4.30 -5.68 -5.64
N THR A 285 3.04 -6.12 -5.67
CA THR A 285 2.50 -7.10 -4.73
C THR A 285 1.86 -8.25 -5.47
N THR A 286 2.01 -9.47 -4.98
CA THR A 286 1.39 -10.68 -5.57
C THR A 286 0.75 -11.54 -4.47
N LEU A 287 -0.46 -12.03 -4.72
CA LEU A 287 -1.21 -12.91 -3.83
C LEU A 287 -0.51 -14.27 -3.69
N THR A 288 -0.14 -14.66 -2.47
CA THR A 288 0.57 -15.92 -2.18
C THR A 288 -0.26 -16.90 -1.36
N ASP A 289 -1.14 -16.41 -0.49
CA ASP A 289 -2.05 -17.23 0.31
C ASP A 289 -3.37 -16.50 0.56
N PHE A 290 -4.45 -17.24 0.81
CA PHE A 290 -5.77 -16.71 1.14
C PHE A 290 -6.66 -17.76 1.79
N SER A 291 -7.70 -17.30 2.48
CA SER A 291 -8.87 -18.09 2.83
C SER A 291 -10.09 -17.23 2.58
N SER A 292 -11.04 -17.73 1.80
CA SER A 292 -12.30 -17.04 1.56
C SER A 292 -13.48 -18.00 1.53
N SER A 293 -14.60 -17.50 2.04
CA SER A 293 -15.93 -18.09 1.92
C SER A 293 -16.49 -18.13 0.49
N GLN A 294 -15.90 -17.37 -0.44
CA GLN A 294 -16.36 -17.19 -1.83
C GLN A 294 -15.60 -18.06 -2.85
N TYR A 295 -14.60 -18.83 -2.42
CA TYR A 295 -13.75 -19.65 -3.30
C TYR A 295 -13.90 -21.14 -3.03
N ASP A 296 -14.59 -21.83 -3.94
CA ASP A 296 -14.83 -23.28 -3.91
C ASP A 296 -13.73 -24.10 -4.62
N GLY A 297 -12.62 -23.47 -5.04
CA GLY A 297 -11.51 -24.16 -5.70
C GLY A 297 -10.68 -25.06 -4.76
N PRO A 298 -9.60 -25.68 -5.27
CA PRO A 298 -8.86 -26.69 -4.52
C PRO A 298 -8.16 -26.06 -3.30
N LYS A 299 -8.43 -26.59 -2.11
CA LYS A 299 -7.88 -26.06 -0.85
C LYS A 299 -6.42 -26.47 -0.67
N PHE A 300 -5.49 -25.58 -1.02
CA PHE A 300 -4.05 -25.83 -0.94
C PHE A 300 -3.44 -25.35 0.38
N THR A 301 -2.97 -26.29 1.19
CA THR A 301 -2.10 -26.02 2.35
C THR A 301 -0.77 -25.42 1.90
N THR A 302 -0.34 -24.37 2.61
CA THR A 302 0.81 -23.50 2.30
C THR A 302 2.13 -24.26 2.09
N ILE A 303 2.92 -23.80 1.11
CA ILE A 303 4.33 -24.17 0.92
C ILE A 303 5.14 -22.88 0.97
N GLU A 304 6.21 -22.86 1.78
CA GLU A 304 7.12 -21.72 1.91
C GLU A 304 7.82 -21.41 0.58
N GLN A 305 7.95 -20.12 0.25
CA GLN A 305 8.81 -19.67 -0.86
C GLN A 305 9.88 -18.71 -0.35
N THR A 306 11.10 -18.93 -0.85
CA THR A 306 12.27 -18.07 -0.62
C THR A 306 12.37 -17.01 -1.71
N PRO A 307 12.64 -15.74 -1.38
CA PRO A 307 12.62 -14.65 -2.36
C PRO A 307 13.90 -14.59 -3.20
N SER A 308 13.78 -14.09 -4.44
CA SER A 308 14.92 -13.72 -5.29
C SER A 308 14.84 -12.23 -5.68
N VAL A 309 16.00 -11.56 -5.64
CA VAL A 309 16.16 -10.10 -5.62
C VAL A 309 16.38 -9.51 -7.02
N THR A 310 15.81 -8.33 -7.34
CA THR A 310 16.37 -7.21 -8.17
C THR A 310 15.26 -6.20 -8.59
N ILE A 311 15.44 -4.89 -8.90
CA ILE A 311 16.43 -3.82 -8.57
C ILE A 311 15.89 -2.42 -9.05
N LEU A 312 16.04 -1.33 -8.27
CA LEU A 312 16.05 0.15 -8.63
C LEU A 312 14.88 0.82 -9.44
N SER A 313 14.55 2.14 -9.38
CA SER A 313 14.94 3.32 -8.56
C SER A 313 14.01 4.57 -8.77
N THR A 314 14.44 5.82 -8.45
CA THR A 314 13.84 7.18 -8.72
C THR A 314 12.40 7.51 -8.25
N MET A 315 12.07 8.43 -7.31
CA MET A 315 12.83 9.48 -6.57
C MET A 315 12.20 9.89 -5.18
N VAL A 316 12.92 10.70 -4.36
CA VAL A 316 12.47 11.87 -3.50
C VAL A 316 11.46 11.67 -2.33
N VAL A 317 11.49 12.34 -1.14
CA VAL A 317 12.43 13.14 -0.27
C VAL A 317 11.76 13.20 1.13
N GLY A 318 12.52 13.34 2.24
CA GLY A 318 12.01 14.14 3.39
C GLY A 318 12.09 13.61 4.83
N ILE A 319 13.29 13.37 5.40
CA ILE A 319 13.54 13.56 6.85
C ILE A 319 14.94 14.17 7.03
N LEU A 320 15.02 15.45 7.44
CA LEU A 320 16.31 16.14 7.71
C LEU A 320 16.25 17.12 8.91
N ALA A 321 15.15 17.16 9.66
CA ALA A 321 14.96 18.11 10.76
C ALA A 321 15.75 17.79 12.04
N ALA A 322 16.09 16.52 12.30
CA ALA A 322 16.81 16.12 13.51
C ALA A 322 18.31 16.51 13.51
N VAL A 323 18.93 16.59 12.32
CA VAL A 323 20.38 16.85 12.16
C VAL A 323 20.77 18.26 12.59
N VAL A 324 19.85 19.23 12.51
CA VAL A 324 20.10 20.62 12.89
C VAL A 324 20.04 20.84 14.41
N LEU A 325 19.27 20.04 15.15
CA LEU A 325 19.11 20.19 16.59
C LEU A 325 20.28 19.60 17.38
N SER A 326 20.83 18.45 16.96
CA SER A 326 22.06 17.88 17.54
C SER A 326 23.26 18.84 17.39
N ARG A 327 23.51 19.37 16.17
CA ARG A 327 24.63 20.29 15.92
C ARG A 327 24.55 21.59 16.71
N ARG A 328 23.34 22.07 17.06
CA ARG A 328 23.16 23.32 17.81
C ARG A 328 23.36 23.15 19.32
N SER A 329 23.44 21.91 19.81
CA SER A 329 23.74 21.63 21.22
C SER A 329 25.24 21.73 21.55
N HIS A 330 26.13 21.53 20.57
CA HIS A 330 27.58 21.45 20.80
C HIS A 330 28.37 22.73 20.46
N THR A 331 27.72 23.80 19.99
CA THR A 331 28.41 25.06 19.62
C THR A 331 28.21 26.20 20.62
N ASN A 332 27.78 25.89 21.86
CA ASN A 332 27.49 26.89 22.90
C ASN A 332 28.28 26.68 24.21
N ASP A 333 29.19 25.70 24.29
CA ASP A 333 30.00 25.40 25.47
C ASP A 333 31.53 25.43 25.15
N GLU A 334 31.99 26.49 24.46
CA GLU A 334 33.39 27.00 24.50
C GLU A 334 33.41 28.53 24.60
#